data_AF-A0A8W8KZ88-F1
#
_entry.id   AF-A0A8W8KZ88-F1
#
_cell.length_a   1.000
_cell.length_b   1.000
_cell.length_c   1.000
_cell.angle_alpha   90.00
_cell.angle_beta   90.00
_cell.angle_gamma   90.00
#
_symmetry.space_group_name_H-M   'P 1'
#
loop_
_entity.id
_entity.type
_entity.pdbx_description
1 polymer ?
#
loop_
_entity_poly.entity_id
_entity_poly.type
_entity_poly.pdbx_seq_one_letter_code
_entity_poly.pdbx_strand_id
1 'polypeptide(L)'
;MERLILLCALFGVAFSVQVDFRPYNQSALLLFQGSDADHDGIFSRQELDNEFVKYDANGDGRVSRHEYTEYVTLSTPSLHEFSHALYDDYDVSGDHHLDKHDYDLYYAKLDADGDGSVTQDEFVNYWVDLFIRTEHLHGAQGKK
;
A
#
# COMPACT_ATOMS: atom_id res chain seq x y z
N MET A 1 -8.16 10.93 18.42
CA MET A 1 -7.70 9.53 18.35
C MET A 1 -8.40 8.83 17.18
N GLU A 2 -8.27 9.38 15.96
CA GLU A 2 -9.06 8.97 14.78
C GLU A 2 -8.22 9.13 13.50
N ARG A 3 -6.95 8.70 13.50
CA ARG A 3 -6.07 8.72 12.32
C ARG A 3 -5.41 7.35 12.09
N LEU A 4 -6.13 6.26 12.36
CA LEU A 4 -5.57 4.91 12.30
C LEU A 4 -6.03 4.07 11.10
N ILE A 5 -6.74 4.67 10.13
CA ILE A 5 -7.33 3.88 9.04
C ILE A 5 -7.21 4.67 7.73
N LEU A 6 -6.06 4.69 7.06
CA LEU A 6 -5.97 5.34 5.74
C LEU A 6 -5.21 4.56 4.66
N LEU A 7 -4.82 3.32 4.95
CA LEU A 7 -4.67 2.27 3.92
C LEU A 7 -5.85 1.28 3.93
N CYS A 8 -6.64 1.25 5.01
CA CYS A 8 -7.76 0.30 5.20
C CYS A 8 -9.17 0.92 5.12
N ALA A 9 -9.31 2.25 4.94
CA ALA A 9 -10.62 2.93 4.97
C ALA A 9 -11.22 3.22 3.59
N LEU A 10 -10.56 2.89 2.48
CA LEU A 10 -11.08 3.24 1.15
C LEU A 10 -12.16 2.28 0.63
N PHE A 11 -12.37 1.12 1.26
CA PHE A 11 -13.37 0.14 0.82
C PHE A 11 -14.31 -0.25 1.96
N GLY A 12 -14.94 0.75 2.55
CA GLY A 12 -16.06 0.56 3.45
C GLY A 12 -17.33 0.18 2.69
N VAL A 13 -17.48 -1.08 2.26
CA VAL A 13 -18.79 -1.77 2.25
C VAL A 13 -18.59 -3.27 2.41
N ALA A 14 -19.16 -3.81 3.49
CA ALA A 14 -19.28 -5.24 3.72
C ALA A 14 -20.11 -5.92 2.60
N PHE A 15 -19.86 -7.22 2.41
CA PHE A 15 -20.45 -8.19 1.45
C PHE A 15 -19.72 -8.34 0.11
N SER A 16 -19.02 -9.48 -0.02
CA SER A 16 -18.76 -10.30 -1.23
C SER A 16 -18.46 -9.64 -2.59
N VAL A 17 -18.16 -8.35 -2.65
CA VAL A 17 -17.84 -7.62 -3.87
C VAL A 17 -16.32 -7.67 -4.04
N GLN A 18 -15.87 -8.23 -5.17
CA GLN A 18 -14.49 -8.10 -5.62
C GLN A 18 -14.09 -6.62 -5.54
N VAL A 19 -12.99 -6.31 -4.84
CA VAL A 19 -12.47 -4.93 -4.80
C VAL A 19 -12.10 -4.52 -6.21
N ASP A 20 -12.67 -3.42 -6.71
CA ASP A 20 -12.35 -2.88 -8.03
C ASP A 20 -11.70 -1.51 -7.86
N PHE A 21 -10.42 -1.40 -8.20
CA PHE A 21 -9.68 -0.14 -8.08
C PHE A 21 -9.89 0.81 -9.26
N ARG A 22 -10.77 0.50 -10.23
CA ARG A 22 -11.01 1.41 -11.35
C ARG A 22 -11.99 2.53 -10.96
N PRO A 23 -11.76 3.77 -11.42
CA PRO A 23 -10.61 4.19 -12.23
C PRO A 23 -9.33 4.29 -11.40
N TYR A 24 -8.22 3.71 -11.90
CA TYR A 24 -6.98 3.55 -11.13
C TYR A 24 -6.40 4.86 -10.63
N ASN A 25 -6.40 5.92 -11.44
CA ASN A 25 -5.94 7.24 -11.02
C ASN A 25 -6.70 7.76 -9.80
N GLN A 26 -8.00 7.52 -9.70
CA GLN A 26 -8.79 7.98 -8.56
C GLN A 26 -8.46 7.19 -7.31
N SER A 27 -8.31 5.86 -7.42
CA SER A 27 -7.92 5.01 -6.29
C SER A 27 -6.51 5.34 -5.80
N ALA A 28 -5.57 5.56 -6.71
CA ALA A 28 -4.20 5.95 -6.38
C ALA A 28 -4.13 7.35 -5.75
N LEU A 29 -4.94 8.30 -6.23
CA LEU A 29 -5.04 9.64 -5.63
C LEU A 29 -5.61 9.59 -4.21
N LEU A 30 -6.66 8.80 -3.98
CA LEU A 30 -7.24 8.62 -2.65
C LEU A 30 -6.23 7.96 -1.69
N LEU A 31 -5.42 7.04 -2.20
CA LEU A 31 -4.37 6.40 -1.44
C LEU A 31 -3.27 7.39 -1.06
N PHE A 32 -2.86 8.25 -1.99
CA PHE A 32 -1.90 9.33 -1.70
C PHE A 32 -2.43 10.24 -0.60
N GLN A 33 -3.67 10.73 -0.73
CA GLN A 33 -4.30 11.60 0.27
C GLN A 33 -4.43 10.94 1.65
N GLY A 34 -4.52 9.61 1.69
CA GLY A 34 -4.52 8.85 2.93
C GLY A 34 -3.14 8.68 3.56
N SER A 35 -2.10 8.68 2.72
CA SER A 35 -0.70 8.45 3.11
C SER A 35 0.03 9.75 3.48
N ASP A 36 -0.35 10.86 2.85
CA ASP A 36 0.07 12.23 3.14
C ASP A 36 -0.69 12.75 4.38
N ALA A 37 -0.09 12.52 5.56
CA ALA A 37 -0.69 12.72 6.87
C ALA A 37 -0.64 14.18 7.33
N ASP A 38 0.38 14.94 6.91
CA ASP A 38 0.52 16.37 7.19
C ASP A 38 -0.04 17.27 6.07
N HIS A 39 -0.44 16.68 4.95
CA HIS A 39 -1.08 17.31 3.81
C HIS A 39 -0.19 18.34 3.12
N ASP A 40 1.12 18.08 3.07
CA ASP A 40 2.10 18.93 2.41
C ASP A 40 2.25 18.64 0.90
N GLY A 41 1.61 17.57 0.42
CA GLY A 41 1.65 17.15 -0.99
C GLY A 41 2.88 16.32 -1.34
N ILE A 42 3.63 15.84 -0.34
CA ILE A 42 4.78 14.96 -0.46
C ILE A 42 4.55 13.72 0.40
N PHE A 43 4.80 12.54 -0.15
CA PHE A 43 4.89 11.34 0.65
C PHE A 43 6.31 11.19 1.20
N SER A 44 6.47 11.46 2.49
CA SER A 44 7.75 11.53 3.17
C SER A 44 8.20 10.16 3.72
N ARG A 45 9.50 10.02 3.96
CA ARG A 45 10.05 8.82 4.64
C ARG A 45 9.43 8.61 6.03
N GLN A 46 9.15 9.69 6.73
CA GLN A 46 8.55 9.63 8.06
C GLN A 46 7.13 9.05 8.01
N GLU A 47 6.36 9.38 6.98
CA GLU A 47 5.02 8.82 6.76
C GLU A 47 5.07 7.35 6.38
N LEU A 48 6.04 6.96 5.53
CA LEU A 48 6.31 5.56 5.22
C LEU A 48 6.67 4.76 6.47
N ASP A 49 7.61 5.25 7.28
CA ASP A 49 8.03 4.61 8.53
C ASP A 49 6.84 4.45 9.50
N ASN A 50 6.00 5.49 9.62
CA ASN A 50 4.81 5.47 10.46
C ASN A 50 3.77 4.44 10.01
N GLU A 51 3.69 4.14 8.71
CA GLU A 51 2.78 3.14 8.18
C GLU A 51 3.26 1.73 8.49
N PHE A 52 4.54 1.44 8.24
CA PHE A 52 5.09 0.11 8.45
C PHE A 52 5.14 -0.33 9.91
N VAL A 53 5.34 0.59 10.85
CA VAL A 53 5.26 0.32 12.29
C VAL A 53 3.88 -0.24 12.69
N LYS A 54 2.82 0.03 11.91
CA LYS A 54 1.49 -0.55 12.19
C LYS A 54 1.43 -2.05 11.89
N TYR A 55 2.30 -2.56 11.03
CA TYR A 55 2.31 -3.96 10.62
C TYR A 55 3.23 -4.82 11.49
N ASP A 56 4.26 -4.23 12.11
CA ASP A 56 5.15 -4.93 13.05
C ASP A 56 4.43 -5.19 14.39
N ALA A 57 3.62 -6.25 14.40
CA ALA A 57 2.76 -6.59 15.54
C ALA A 57 3.56 -7.09 16.75
N ASN A 58 4.70 -7.74 16.51
CA ASN A 58 5.51 -8.35 17.56
C ASN A 58 6.64 -7.41 18.08
N GLY A 59 6.98 -6.35 17.34
CA GLY A 59 7.95 -5.34 17.70
C GLY A 59 9.41 -5.76 17.52
N ASP A 60 9.70 -6.71 16.64
CA ASP A 60 11.07 -7.18 16.37
C ASP A 60 11.82 -6.34 15.32
N GLY A 61 11.16 -5.32 14.78
CA GLY A 61 11.71 -4.41 13.78
C GLY A 61 11.64 -4.95 12.35
N ARG A 62 10.90 -6.04 12.13
CA ARG A 62 10.61 -6.62 10.81
C ARG A 62 9.14 -6.96 10.71
N VAL A 63 8.60 -6.85 9.51
CA VAL A 63 7.23 -7.28 9.23
C VAL A 63 7.29 -8.58 8.45
N SER A 64 6.83 -9.66 9.06
CA SER A 64 6.66 -10.93 8.37
C SER A 64 5.41 -10.91 7.47
N ARG A 65 5.38 -11.78 6.48
CA ARG A 65 4.19 -11.97 5.63
C ARG A 65 2.94 -12.28 6.44
N HIS A 66 3.08 -13.04 7.52
CA HIS A 66 1.96 -13.37 8.39
C HIS A 66 1.39 -12.13 9.06
N GLU A 67 2.24 -11.30 9.67
CA GLU A 67 1.80 -10.07 10.35
C GLU A 67 1.15 -9.09 9.38
N TYR A 68 1.76 -8.89 8.20
CA TYR A 68 1.19 -8.02 7.17
C TYR A 68 -0.18 -8.53 6.69
N THR A 69 -0.25 -9.82 6.33
CA THR A 69 -1.48 -10.43 5.80
C THR A 69 -2.58 -10.43 6.87
N GLU A 70 -2.25 -10.75 8.12
CA GLU A 70 -3.21 -10.76 9.22
C GLU A 70 -3.73 -9.34 9.48
N TYR A 71 -2.85 -8.34 9.54
CA TYR A 71 -3.25 -6.94 9.71
C TYR A 71 -4.21 -6.49 8.60
N VAL A 72 -3.89 -6.76 7.32
CA VAL A 72 -4.74 -6.41 6.18
C VAL A 72 -6.05 -7.19 6.22
N THR A 73 -6.02 -8.48 6.54
CA THR A 73 -7.23 -9.32 6.59
C THR A 73 -8.19 -8.89 7.70
N LEU A 74 -7.67 -8.50 8.87
CA LEU A 74 -8.47 -8.00 9.97
C LEU A 74 -9.07 -6.62 9.67
N SER A 75 -8.31 -5.76 9.00
CA SER A 75 -8.73 -4.38 8.71
C SER A 75 -9.60 -4.27 7.47
N THR A 76 -9.33 -5.08 6.44
CA THR A 76 -10.02 -5.08 5.14
C THR A 76 -9.99 -6.48 4.52
N PRO A 77 -10.89 -7.40 4.95
CA PRO A 77 -10.88 -8.80 4.50
C PRO A 77 -10.92 -8.98 2.98
N SER A 78 -11.53 -8.05 2.25
CA SER A 78 -11.65 -8.08 0.80
C SER A 78 -10.32 -7.86 0.06
N LEU A 79 -9.28 -7.39 0.76
CA LEU A 79 -7.94 -7.20 0.24
C LEU A 79 -7.00 -8.39 0.51
N HIS A 80 -7.47 -9.48 1.11
CA HIS A 80 -6.62 -10.63 1.46
C HIS A 80 -5.73 -11.11 0.30
N GLU A 81 -6.33 -11.41 -0.86
CA GLU A 81 -5.58 -11.87 -2.04
C GLU A 81 -4.61 -10.80 -2.56
N PHE A 82 -5.03 -9.53 -2.55
CA PHE A 82 -4.19 -8.41 -2.99
C PHE A 82 -3.03 -8.15 -2.02
N SER A 83 -3.20 -8.43 -0.72
CA SER A 83 -2.18 -8.23 0.30
C SER A 83 -0.92 -9.05 0.04
N HIS A 84 -1.05 -10.24 -0.56
CA HIS A 84 0.11 -11.03 -0.94
C HIS A 84 0.94 -10.36 -2.04
N ALA A 85 0.28 -9.77 -3.04
CA ALA A 85 0.98 -9.04 -4.09
C ALA A 85 1.59 -7.73 -3.59
N LEU A 86 0.94 -7.02 -2.65
CA LEU A 86 1.54 -5.85 -2.01
C LEU A 86 2.78 -6.23 -1.20
N TYR A 87 2.71 -7.31 -0.44
CA TYR A 87 3.87 -7.80 0.31
C TYR A 87 5.04 -8.09 -0.64
N ASP A 88 4.79 -8.77 -1.76
CA ASP A 88 5.83 -9.09 -2.75
C ASP A 88 6.40 -7.83 -3.43
N ASP A 89 5.58 -6.79 -3.61
CA ASP A 89 6.02 -5.51 -4.18
C ASP A 89 6.90 -4.71 -3.19
N TYR A 90 6.58 -4.80 -1.90
CA TYR A 90 7.32 -4.19 -0.80
C TYR A 90 8.61 -4.94 -0.43
N ASP A 91 8.65 -6.28 -0.53
CA ASP A 91 9.83 -7.13 -0.27
C ASP A 91 10.83 -7.02 -1.43
N VAL A 92 11.44 -5.86 -1.57
CA VAL A 92 12.35 -5.55 -2.68
C VAL A 92 13.64 -6.35 -2.58
N SER A 93 14.10 -6.64 -1.36
CA SER A 93 15.28 -7.44 -1.09
C SER A 93 15.06 -8.94 -1.39
N GLY A 94 13.82 -9.41 -1.29
CA GLY A 94 13.44 -10.80 -1.54
C GLY A 94 13.85 -11.74 -0.41
N ASP A 95 14.01 -11.23 0.82
CA ASP A 95 14.42 -12.01 1.98
C ASP A 95 13.23 -12.52 2.83
N HIS A 96 12.01 -12.26 2.34
CA HIS A 96 10.74 -12.58 2.97
C HIS A 96 10.47 -11.86 4.29
N HIS A 97 11.10 -10.72 4.54
CA HIS A 97 10.79 -9.81 5.63
C HIS A 97 10.76 -8.39 5.09
N LEU A 98 9.81 -7.58 5.53
CA LEU A 98 9.86 -6.15 5.24
C LEU A 98 10.59 -5.46 6.38
N ASP A 99 11.79 -4.96 6.10
CA ASP A 99 12.54 -4.17 7.06
C ASP A 99 12.94 -2.80 6.51
N LYS A 100 13.69 -2.03 7.30
CA LYS A 100 14.11 -0.67 6.91
C LYS A 100 14.81 -0.66 5.53
N HIS A 101 15.55 -1.71 5.18
CA HIS A 101 16.21 -1.80 3.88
C HIS A 101 15.20 -1.83 2.74
N ASP A 102 14.16 -2.65 2.86
CA ASP A 102 13.06 -2.71 1.88
C ASP A 102 12.33 -1.38 1.79
N TYR A 103 12.15 -0.67 2.90
CA TYR A 103 11.49 0.64 2.91
C TYR A 103 12.31 1.68 2.16
N ASP A 104 13.63 1.68 2.36
CA ASP A 104 14.53 2.58 1.65
C ASP A 104 14.52 2.28 0.14
N LEU A 105 14.46 1.01 -0.25
CA LEU A 105 14.36 0.58 -1.65
C LEU A 105 13.00 0.90 -2.27
N TYR A 106 11.91 0.69 -1.53
CA TYR A 106 10.56 1.01 -1.95
C TYR A 106 10.38 2.53 -2.13
N TYR A 107 10.88 3.33 -1.19
CA TYR A 107 10.87 4.80 -1.33
C TYR A 107 11.61 5.24 -2.59
N ALA A 108 12.78 4.64 -2.88
CA ALA A 108 13.53 4.94 -4.09
C ALA A 108 12.86 4.43 -5.38
N LYS A 109 11.95 3.45 -5.31
CA LYS A 109 11.11 3.06 -6.46
C LYS A 109 10.02 4.09 -6.74
N LEU A 110 9.49 4.73 -5.69
CA LEU A 110 8.47 5.77 -5.78
C LEU A 110 9.07 7.10 -6.26
N ASP A 111 10.22 7.49 -5.70
CA ASP A 111 10.99 8.71 -6.03
C ASP A 111 11.67 8.53 -7.39
N ALA A 112 10.91 8.79 -8.45
CA ALA A 112 11.26 8.41 -9.81
C ALA A 112 12.30 9.36 -10.42
N ASP A 113 12.29 10.63 -10.01
CA ASP A 113 13.28 11.60 -10.44
C ASP A 113 14.52 11.68 -9.53
N GLY A 114 14.46 11.06 -8.33
CA GLY A 114 15.57 10.92 -7.41
C GLY A 114 15.91 12.22 -6.67
N ASP A 115 14.96 13.14 -6.55
CA ASP A 115 15.14 14.41 -5.84
C ASP A 115 15.05 14.26 -4.30
N GLY A 116 14.68 13.06 -3.84
CA GLY A 116 14.57 12.70 -2.43
C GLY A 116 13.17 12.89 -1.84
N SER A 117 12.18 13.26 -2.65
CA SER A 117 10.78 13.48 -2.27
C SER A 117 9.85 12.73 -3.21
N VAL A 118 8.86 12.01 -2.68
CA VAL A 118 7.84 11.37 -3.51
C VAL A 118 6.67 12.34 -3.67
N THR A 119 6.53 12.93 -4.85
CA THR A 119 5.39 13.79 -5.18
C THR A 119 4.10 12.99 -5.38
N GLN A 120 2.95 13.68 -5.33
CA GLN A 120 1.66 13.06 -5.67
C GLN A 120 1.68 12.37 -7.04
N ASP A 121 2.26 13.01 -8.06
CA ASP A 121 2.29 12.45 -9.42
C ASP A 121 3.12 11.17 -9.48
N GLU A 122 4.28 11.13 -8.81
CA GLU A 122 5.12 9.94 -8.73
C GLU A 122 4.43 8.79 -8.00
N PHE A 123 3.84 9.08 -6.84
CA PHE A 123 3.05 8.11 -6.10
C PHE A 123 1.89 7.57 -6.94
N VAL A 124 1.10 8.46 -7.54
CA VAL A 124 -0.07 8.08 -8.34
C VAL A 124 0.35 7.23 -9.54
N ASN A 125 1.41 7.61 -10.25
CA ASN A 125 1.90 6.87 -11.40
C ASN A 125 2.36 5.45 -11.01
N TYR A 126 3.09 5.31 -9.90
CA TYR A 126 3.49 4.01 -9.39
C TYR A 126 2.29 3.12 -9.05
N TRP A 127 1.33 3.66 -8.29
CA TRP A 127 0.17 2.88 -7.84
C TRP A 127 -0.80 2.53 -8.97
N VAL A 128 -0.95 3.40 -9.97
CA VAL A 128 -1.70 3.08 -11.18
C VAL A 128 -1.07 1.90 -11.91
N ASP A 129 0.26 1.90 -12.10
CA ASP A 129 0.97 0.78 -12.72
C ASP A 129 0.81 -0.51 -11.90
N LEU A 130 0.96 -0.42 -10.57
CA LEU A 130 0.76 -1.56 -9.68
C LEU A 130 -0.65 -2.15 -9.81
N PHE A 131 -1.69 -1.33 -9.74
CA PHE A 131 -3.07 -1.79 -9.93
C PHE A 131 -3.30 -2.42 -11.31
N ILE A 132 -2.67 -1.91 -12.37
CA ILE A 132 -2.78 -2.54 -13.69
C ILE A 132 -2.10 -3.92 -13.68
N ARG A 133 -0.90 -4.05 -13.10
CA ARG A 133 -0.17 -5.33 -12.99
C ARG A 133 -0.93 -6.37 -12.16
N THR A 134 -1.67 -5.93 -11.15
CA THR A 134 -2.40 -6.79 -10.22
C THR A 134 -3.91 -6.91 -10.52
N GLU A 135 -4.40 -6.47 -11.68
CA GLU A 135 -5.84 -6.53 -12.03
C GLU A 135 -6.43 -7.95 -11.97
N HIS A 136 -5.61 -9.00 -12.09
CA HIS A 136 -6.11 -10.36 -11.93
C HIS A 136 -6.51 -10.70 -10.48
N LEU A 137 -5.99 -9.95 -9.49
CA LEU A 137 -6.27 -10.08 -8.05
C LEU A 137 -7.39 -9.14 -7.59
N HIS A 138 -7.70 -8.11 -8.38
CA HIS A 138 -8.71 -7.10 -8.05
C HIS A 138 -9.48 -6.64 -9.29
N GLY A 139 -10.77 -6.39 -9.14
CA GLY A 139 -11.66 -5.99 -10.20
C GLY A 139 -12.48 -7.17 -10.68
N ALA A 140 -13.71 -6.88 -11.12
CA ALA A 140 -14.56 -7.92 -11.68
C ALA A 140 -13.86 -8.46 -12.93
N GLN A 141 -13.39 -9.72 -12.87
CA GLN A 141 -12.98 -10.45 -14.07
C GLN A 141 -14.10 -10.30 -15.08
N GLY A 142 -13.80 -9.64 -16.20
CA GLY A 142 -14.78 -9.40 -17.25
C GLY A 142 -15.45 -10.72 -17.60
N LYS A 143 -16.73 -10.84 -17.24
CA LYS A 143 -17.63 -11.69 -18.01
C LYS A 143 -17.52 -11.17 -19.44
N LYS A 144 -17.02 -12.04 -20.31
CA LYS A 144 -17.09 -11.90 -21.77
C LYS A 144 -18.48 -11.44 -22.21
#